data_AF-A0A1H9TUN4-F1
#
_entry.id   AF-A0A1H9TUN4-F1
#
_cell.length_a   1.000
_cell.length_b   1.000
_cell.length_c   1.000
_cell.angle_alpha   90.00
_cell.angle_beta   90.00
_cell.angle_gamma   90.00
#
_symmetry.space_group_name_H-M   'P 1'
#
loop_
_entity.id
_entity.type
_entity.pdbx_description
1 polymer ?
#
loop_
_entity_poly.entity_id
_entity_poly.type
_entity_poly.pdbx_seq_one_letter_code
_entity_poly.pdbx_strand_id
1 'polypeptide(L)' 'MSTAEVERLLIAGGSDKALRIRYDQADTVEDFIALAGAEGFDFTADELAQVLREAGDSFESQGNPRARQIWWS' A
#
# COMPACT_ATOMS: atom_id res chain seq x y z
N MET A 1 -7.75 9.62 -13.06
CA MET A 1 -7.78 8.33 -12.36
C MET A 1 -8.01 8.61 -10.88
N SER A 2 -8.47 7.64 -10.11
CA SER A 2 -9.05 7.88 -8.78
C SER A 2 -8.15 7.28 -7.70
N THR A 3 -7.71 8.12 -6.76
CA THR A 3 -7.01 7.70 -5.54
C THR A 3 -7.83 6.78 -4.64
N ALA A 4 -9.13 6.62 -4.92
CA ALA A 4 -10.03 5.75 -4.16
C ALA A 4 -9.56 4.29 -4.11
N GLU A 5 -8.92 3.77 -5.18
CA GLU A 5 -8.39 2.40 -5.16
C GLU A 5 -7.19 2.26 -4.23
N VAL A 6 -6.35 3.30 -4.11
CA VAL A 6 -5.26 3.34 -3.12
C VAL A 6 -5.83 3.31 -1.72
N GLU A 7 -6.75 4.22 -1.39
CA GLU A 7 -7.36 4.31 -0.06
C GLU A 7 -8.05 2.99 0.31
N ARG A 8 -8.76 2.37 -0.64
CA ARG A 8 -9.39 1.07 -0.47
C ARG A 8 -8.38 -0.03 -0.12
N LEU A 9 -7.23 -0.06 -0.80
CA LEU A 9 -6.15 -1.01 -0.49
C LEU A 9 -5.56 -0.74 0.90
N LEU A 10 -5.30 0.51 1.26
CA LEU A 10 -4.71 0.88 2.56
C LEU A 10 -5.64 0.50 3.72
N ILE A 11 -6.96 0.71 3.56
CA ILE A 11 -7.99 0.29 4.52
C ILE A 11 -8.09 -1.24 4.59
N ALA A 12 -8.06 -1.92 3.43
CA ALA A 12 -8.08 -3.37 3.38
C ALA A 12 -6.88 -3.99 4.11
N GLY A 13 -5.68 -3.44 3.94
CA GLY A 13 -4.47 -3.90 4.63
C GLY A 13 -4.42 -3.55 6.12
N GLY A 14 -5.11 -2.51 6.57
CA GLY A 14 -5.27 -2.26 8.01
C GLY A 14 -6.25 -3.24 8.67
N SER A 15 -7.25 -3.70 7.92
CA SER A 15 -8.25 -4.67 8.40
C SER A 15 -7.82 -6.14 8.24
N ASP A 16 -6.99 -6.45 7.23
CA ASP A 16 -6.53 -7.80 6.92
C ASP A 16 -5.01 -7.94 7.11
N LYS A 17 -4.63 -8.65 8.17
CA LYS A 17 -3.23 -8.91 8.52
C LYS A 17 -2.50 -9.76 7.47
N ALA A 18 -3.18 -10.68 6.80
CA ALA A 18 -2.55 -11.53 5.79
C ALA A 18 -2.24 -10.72 4.52
N LEU A 19 -3.17 -9.84 4.13
CA LEU A 19 -2.95 -8.87 3.06
C LEU A 19 -1.77 -7.96 3.42
N ARG A 20 -1.80 -7.38 4.63
CA ARG A 20 -0.72 -6.53 5.14
C ARG A 20 0.66 -7.17 5.02
N ILE A 21 0.82 -8.40 5.51
CA ILE A 21 2.09 -9.13 5.47
C ILE A 21 2.55 -9.40 4.04
N ARG A 22 1.62 -9.72 3.11
CA ARG A 22 1.95 -9.95 1.71
C ARG A 22 2.49 -8.69 1.05
N TYR A 23 1.81 -7.56 1.21
CA TYR A 23 2.25 -6.29 0.63
C TYR A 23 3.47 -5.71 1.34
N ASP A 24 3.63 -5.97 2.63
CA ASP A 24 4.83 -5.60 3.39
C ASP A 24 6.11 -6.31 2.86
N GLN A 25 5.95 -7.44 2.17
CA GLN A 25 7.06 -8.16 1.52
C GLN A 25 7.45 -7.60 0.15
N ALA A 26 6.66 -6.69 -0.45
CA ALA A 26 7.06 -6.03 -1.70
C ALA A 26 8.38 -5.26 -1.48
N ASP A 27 9.38 -5.46 -2.35
CA ASP A 27 10.66 -4.78 -2.22
C ASP A 27 10.59 -3.34 -2.75
N THR A 28 9.84 -3.14 -3.83
CA THR A 28 9.71 -1.86 -4.52
C THR A 28 8.25 -1.38 -4.58
N VAL A 29 8.06 -0.09 -4.92
CA VAL A 29 6.71 0.47 -5.14
C VAL A 29 6.07 -0.19 -6.36
N GLU A 30 6.87 -0.50 -7.38
CA GLU A 30 6.45 -1.16 -8.60
C GLU A 30 5.93 -2.57 -8.31
N ASP A 31 6.59 -3.34 -7.44
CA ASP A 31 6.10 -4.65 -7.01
C ASP A 31 4.79 -4.54 -6.24
N PHE A 32 4.66 -3.52 -5.39
CA PHE A 32 3.45 -3.26 -4.62
C PHE A 32 2.25 -2.95 -5.54
N ILE A 33 2.47 -2.13 -6.57
CA ILE A 33 1.44 -1.80 -7.57
C ILE A 33 1.13 -3.01 -8.44
N ALA A 34 2.13 -3.81 -8.82
CA ALA A 34 1.91 -5.02 -9.59
C ALA A 34 1.06 -6.04 -8.82
N LEU A 35 1.30 -6.19 -7.51
CA LEU A 35 0.47 -7.00 -6.61
C LEU A 35 -0.96 -6.45 -6.53
N ALA A 36 -1.10 -5.14 -6.35
CA ALA A 36 -2.39 -4.45 -6.29
C ALA A 36 -3.21 -4.68 -7.58
N GLY A 37 -2.58 -4.49 -8.74
CA GLY A 37 -3.19 -4.72 -10.06
C GLY A 37 -3.62 -6.17 -10.27
N ALA A 38 -2.87 -7.14 -9.76
CA ALA A 38 -3.24 -8.55 -9.82
C ALA A 38 -4.46 -8.89 -8.95
N GLU A 39 -4.70 -8.13 -7.87
CA GLU A 39 -5.87 -8.29 -6.99
C GLU A 39 -7.07 -7.42 -7.41
N GLY A 40 -6.92 -6.61 -8.46
CA GLY A 40 -7.98 -5.78 -9.04
C GLY A 40 -7.98 -4.32 -8.58
N PHE A 41 -6.96 -3.89 -7.84
CA PHE A 41 -6.74 -2.48 -7.51
C PHE A 41 -5.92 -1.82 -8.62
N ASP A 42 -6.49 -0.84 -9.31
CA ASP A 42 -5.83 -0.14 -10.42
C ASP A 42 -5.44 1.28 -9.99
N PHE A 43 -4.17 1.46 -9.67
CA PHE A 43 -3.58 2.77 -9.34
C PHE A 43 -2.09 2.82 -9.70
N THR A 44 -1.56 4.03 -9.77
CA THR A 44 -0.17 4.32 -10.12
C THR A 44 0.70 4.66 -8.90
N ALA A 45 2.02 4.66 -9.09
CA ALA A 45 2.97 5.07 -8.06
C ALA A 45 2.77 6.52 -7.63
N ASP A 46 2.42 7.41 -8.57
CA ASP A 46 2.14 8.81 -8.27
C ASP A 46 0.89 8.96 -7.42
N GLU A 47 -0.18 8.20 -7.70
CA GLU A 47 -1.39 8.20 -6.89
C GLU A 47 -1.14 7.67 -5.46
N LEU A 48 -0.37 6.57 -5.34
CA LEU A 48 0.04 6.07 -4.02
C LEU A 48 0.86 7.12 -3.26
N ALA A 49 1.86 7.72 -3.91
CA ALA A 49 2.71 8.73 -3.29
C ALA A 49 1.92 10.00 -2.91
N GLN A 50 0.90 10.37 -3.68
CA GLN A 50 0.02 11.47 -3.37
C GLN A 50 -0.80 11.17 -2.10
N VAL A 51 -1.47 10.02 -2.04
CA VAL A 51 -2.31 9.62 -0.89
C VAL A 51 -1.50 9.53 0.39
N LEU A 52 -0.33 8.90 0.33
CA LEU A 52 0.57 8.81 1.49
C LEU A 52 1.00 10.21 1.97
N ARG A 53 1.35 11.10 1.03
CA ARG A 53 1.75 12.47 1.38
C ARG A 53 0.60 13.28 1.99
N GLU A 54 -0.63 13.12 1.48
CA GLU A 54 -1.82 13.77 2.02
C GLU A 54 -2.16 13.29 3.44
N ALA A 55 -1.92 12.02 3.73
CA ALA A 55 -2.08 11.45 5.08
C ALA A 55 -0.89 11.73 6.02
N GLY A 56 0.26 12.15 5.48
CA GLY A 56 1.50 12.33 6.23
C GLY A 56 2.30 11.04 6.45
N ASP A 57 1.99 9.99 5.69
CA ASP A 57 2.65 8.68 5.71
C ASP A 57 3.81 8.62 4.70
N SER A 58 4.71 7.66 4.88
CA SER A 58 5.79 7.33 3.94
C SER A 58 5.75 5.85 3.56
N PHE A 59 6.14 5.51 2.32
CA PHE A 59 6.24 4.13 1.85
C PHE A 59 7.43 3.35 2.47
N GLU A 60 8.04 3.88 3.52
CA GLU A 60 9.19 3.27 4.15
C GLU A 60 8.81 2.00 4.91
N SER A 61 9.55 0.93 4.67
CA SER A 61 9.44 -0.32 5.43
C SER A 61 10.47 -0.35 6.55
N GLN A 62 10.07 -0.76 7.77
CA GLN A 62 10.96 -0.88 8.92
C GLN A 62 10.75 -2.23 9.63
N GLY A 63 11.76 -2.68 10.38
CA GLY A 63 11.69 -3.90 11.21
C GLY A 63 12.05 -5.22 10.51
N ASN A 64 12.09 -6.30 11.29
CA ASN A 64 12.29 -7.68 10.82
C ASN A 64 11.28 -8.62 11.52
N PRO A 65 10.24 -9.14 10.82
CA PRO A 65 9.97 -8.96 9.39
C PRO A 65 9.57 -7.52 9.05
N ARG A 66 9.81 -7.11 7.79
CA ARG A 66 9.50 -5.78 7.28
C ARG A 66 8.03 -5.45 7.48
N ALA A 67 7.75 -4.22 7.88
CA ALA A 67 6.40 -3.67 7.99
C ALA A 67 6.38 -2.20 7.57
N ARG A 68 5.31 -1.78 6.88
CA ARG A 68 5.07 -0.37 6.54
C ARG A 68 4.04 0.24 7.49
N GLN A 69 4.18 1.52 7.78
CA GLN A 69 3.22 2.29 8.58
C GLN A 69 2.28 3.09 7.67
N ILE A 70 1.72 2.43 6.65
CA ILE A 70 0.82 3.04 5.65
C ILE A 70 -0.62 2.52 5.75
N TRP A 71 -0.85 1.56 6.65
CA TRP A 71 -2.08 0.80 6.73
C TRP A 71 -3.09 1.50 7.63
N TRP A 72 -4.29 1.77 7.11
CA TRP A 72 -5.32 2.54 7.80
C TRP A 72 -6.40 1.61 8.37
N SER A 73 -6.86 1.90 9.59
CA SER A 73 -7.91 1.14 10.29
C SER A 73 -9.11 2.01 10.61
#